data_AF-A0A392NWB6-F1
#
_entry.id   AF-A0A392NWB6-F1
#
_cell.length_a   1.000
_cell.length_b   1.000
_cell.length_c   1.000
_cell.angle_alpha   90.00
_cell.angle_beta   90.00
_cell.angle_gamma   90.00
#
_symmetry.space_group_name_H-M   'P 1'
#
loop_
_entity.id
_entity.type
_entity.pdbx_description
1 polymer ?
#
loop_
_entity_poly.entity_id
_entity_poly.type
_entity_poly.pdbx_seq_one_letter_code
_entity_poly.pdbx_strand_id
1 'polypeptide(L)'
;SIRHGCTAVVNLELLPQPPPTRAPGNPWPQWPRIFRVDYGHQEAETKFGKDPRTYEVLTKRFVGDENGTVKGLEVVRVRWEKDETGKFQFKEIEGSEEIIEADLVLLAMGFLGPEATVAEKLGVERDNRSNFKADYGRFSTSVDGVFAAGDCRRGQSLVVWAISEGRQAAAQVDSYLTKDQSIDGNQD
;
A
#
# COMPACT_ATOMS: atom_id res chain seq x y z
N SER A 1 2.87 26.05 -8.77
CA SER A 1 2.16 24.75 -8.76
C SER A 1 2.74 23.87 -7.66
N ILE A 2 1.89 23.14 -6.92
CA ILE A 2 2.08 21.77 -6.35
C ILE A 2 0.66 21.20 -6.31
N ARG A 3 0.34 20.13 -7.04
CA ARG A 3 -0.06 20.27 -8.46
C ARG A 3 -1.40 21.00 -8.65
N HIS A 4 -2.19 21.21 -7.60
CA HIS A 4 -3.44 21.99 -7.60
C HIS A 4 -3.32 23.35 -6.89
N GLY A 5 -2.10 23.79 -6.58
CA GLY A 5 -1.87 25.15 -6.09
C GLY A 5 -1.93 25.32 -4.58
N CYS A 6 -1.68 24.26 -3.80
CA CYS A 6 -1.65 24.38 -2.33
C CYS A 6 -0.64 25.44 -1.84
N THR A 7 -0.98 26.07 -0.71
CA THR A 7 -0.16 27.08 -0.02
C THR A 7 0.92 26.45 0.85
N ALA A 8 0.66 25.24 1.37
CA ALA A 8 1.60 24.41 2.12
C ALA A 8 1.31 22.92 1.86
N VAL A 9 2.28 22.06 2.17
CA VAL A 9 2.09 20.60 2.18
C VAL A 9 2.91 19.99 3.32
N VAL A 10 2.30 19.07 4.05
CA VAL A 10 2.94 18.29 5.11
C VAL A 10 2.62 16.82 4.86
N ASN A 11 3.65 15.98 4.90
CA ASN A 11 3.52 14.53 4.82
C ASN A 11 3.91 13.91 6.16
N LEU A 12 2.95 13.33 6.86
CA LEU A 12 3.19 12.69 8.16
C LEU A 12 3.59 11.23 7.95
N GLU A 13 4.70 10.83 8.57
CA GLU A 13 5.20 9.46 8.57
C GLU A 13 5.31 8.97 10.02
N LEU A 14 4.73 7.81 10.29
CA LEU A 14 4.75 7.20 11.62
C LEU A 14 6.14 6.64 11.95
N LEU A 15 6.82 6.11 10.93
CA LEU A 15 8.12 5.47 11.10
C LEU A 15 9.26 6.49 11.28
N PRO A 16 10.41 6.06 11.85
CA PRO A 16 11.61 6.88 11.90
C PRO A 16 12.14 7.18 10.51
N GLN A 17 12.83 8.32 10.38
CA GLN A 17 13.54 8.65 9.15
C GLN A 17 14.52 7.52 8.79
N PRO A 18 14.45 6.96 7.57
CA PRO A 18 15.41 5.94 7.14
C PRO A 18 16.85 6.47 7.15
N PRO A 19 17.87 5.62 7.36
CA PRO A 19 19.27 6.04 7.36
C PRO A 19 19.75 6.47 5.95
N PRO A 20 20.80 7.31 5.83
CA PRO A 20 21.32 7.74 4.53
C PRO A 20 21.97 6.59 3.74
N THR A 21 22.45 5.55 4.44
CA THR A 21 23.10 4.37 3.85
C THR A 21 22.52 3.08 4.44
N ARG A 22 22.77 1.94 3.78
CA ARG A 22 22.25 0.65 4.24
C ARG A 22 22.77 0.33 5.64
N ALA A 23 21.85 0.07 6.57
CA ALA A 23 22.20 -0.43 7.89
C ALA A 23 22.70 -1.89 7.81
N PRO A 24 23.54 -2.35 8.77
CA PRO A 24 24.03 -3.74 8.80
C PRO A 24 22.91 -4.80 8.75
N GLY A 25 21.73 -4.48 9.29
CA GLY A 25 20.55 -5.36 9.27
C GLY A 25 19.75 -5.40 7.96
N ASN A 26 20.19 -4.70 6.91
CA ASN A 26 19.53 -4.68 5.59
C ASN A 26 20.55 -4.88 4.44
N PRO A 27 21.19 -6.07 4.38
CA PRO A 27 22.21 -6.38 3.37
C PRO A 27 21.60 -6.58 1.98
N TRP A 28 22.43 -6.46 0.95
CA TRP A 28 22.09 -6.96 -0.38
C TRP A 28 21.88 -8.49 -0.32
N PRO A 29 20.90 -9.09 -1.04
CA PRO A 29 20.07 -8.51 -2.10
C PRO A 29 18.74 -7.89 -1.66
N GLN A 30 18.52 -7.66 -0.35
CA GLN A 30 17.27 -7.04 0.11
C GLN A 30 17.12 -5.63 -0.46
N TRP A 31 15.86 -5.20 -0.63
CA TRP A 31 15.56 -3.83 -1.00
C TRP A 31 16.13 -2.86 0.05
N PRO A 32 16.90 -1.83 -0.36
CA PRO A 32 17.53 -0.92 0.56
C PRO A 32 16.50 -0.06 1.27
N ARG A 33 16.49 -0.11 2.60
CA ARG A 33 15.76 0.80 3.48
C ARG A 33 16.66 1.99 3.81
N ILE A 34 16.73 2.93 2.86
CA ILE A 34 17.55 4.14 2.96
C ILE A 34 16.70 5.38 2.70
N PHE A 35 17.15 6.52 3.19
CA PHE A 35 16.52 7.81 2.90
C PHE A 35 16.62 8.09 1.41
N ARG A 36 15.48 8.42 0.80
CA ARG A 36 15.37 8.74 -0.62
C ARG A 36 14.58 10.02 -0.78
N VAL A 37 15.02 10.82 -1.75
CA VAL A 37 14.37 12.05 -2.15
C VAL A 37 13.89 11.88 -3.58
N ASP A 38 12.60 11.56 -3.73
CA ASP A 38 11.94 11.52 -5.03
C ASP A 38 11.56 12.93 -5.53
N TYR A 39 11.19 13.04 -6.81
CA TYR A 39 10.86 14.30 -7.48
C TYR A 39 9.78 15.13 -6.75
N GLY A 40 8.80 14.47 -6.12
CA GLY A 40 7.74 15.13 -5.36
C GLY A 40 8.27 15.89 -4.15
N HIS A 41 9.24 15.30 -3.44
CA HIS A 41 9.92 15.93 -2.31
C HIS A 41 10.77 17.11 -2.79
N GLN A 42 11.51 16.94 -3.88
CA GLN A 42 12.34 18.02 -4.46
C GLN A 42 11.50 19.22 -4.91
N GLU A 43 10.32 18.99 -5.51
CA GLU A 43 9.43 20.09 -5.87
C GLU A 43 8.88 20.82 -4.65
N ALA A 44 8.47 20.08 -3.61
CA ALA A 44 7.99 20.67 -2.37
C ALA A 44 9.09 21.50 -1.68
N GLU A 45 10.31 20.98 -1.63
CA GLU A 45 11.48 21.68 -1.11
C GLU A 45 11.80 22.93 -1.95
N THR A 46 11.77 22.84 -3.27
CA THR A 46 12.02 23.98 -4.15
C THR A 46 10.98 25.09 -3.97
N LYS A 47 9.69 24.74 -3.81
CA LYS A 47 8.62 25.73 -3.67
C LYS A 47 8.51 26.32 -2.27
N PHE A 48 8.67 25.49 -1.23
CA PHE A 48 8.40 25.86 0.16
C PHE A 48 9.65 25.96 1.04
N GLY A 49 10.83 25.67 0.50
CA GLY A 49 12.12 25.80 1.20
C GLY A 49 12.43 24.69 2.20
N LYS A 50 11.64 23.61 2.25
CA LYS A 50 11.85 22.47 3.17
C LYS A 50 11.28 21.17 2.64
N ASP A 51 11.85 20.05 3.09
CA ASP A 51 11.26 18.72 2.90
C ASP A 51 9.85 18.69 3.54
N PRO A 52 8.82 18.21 2.83
CA PRO A 52 7.46 18.20 3.36
C PRO A 52 7.24 17.12 4.43
N ARG A 53 8.16 16.17 4.58
CA ARG A 53 7.99 15.02 5.47
C ARG A 53 8.30 15.35 6.92
N THR A 54 7.44 14.86 7.79
CA THR A 54 7.65 14.85 9.23
C THR A 54 7.57 13.42 9.73
N TYR A 55 8.66 12.92 10.30
CA TYR A 55 8.80 11.55 10.79
C TYR A 55 8.43 11.43 12.26
N GLU A 56 8.16 10.19 12.68
CA GLU A 56 7.77 9.85 14.05
C GLU A 56 6.58 10.68 14.55
N VAL A 57 5.55 10.77 13.73
CA VAL A 57 4.29 11.45 14.06
C VAL A 57 3.12 10.49 13.96
N LEU A 58 2.27 10.48 14.99
CA LEU A 58 1.02 9.75 15.02
C LEU A 58 -0.15 10.74 14.94
N THR A 59 -1.05 10.54 13.98
CA THR A 59 -2.31 11.29 13.91
C THR A 59 -3.31 10.72 14.92
N LYS A 60 -3.86 11.56 15.79
CA LYS A 60 -4.81 11.18 16.84
C LYS A 60 -6.26 11.36 16.39
N ARG A 61 -6.58 12.51 15.80
CA ARG A 61 -7.93 12.82 15.30
C ARG A 61 -7.94 13.98 14.31
N PHE A 62 -9.00 14.04 13.50
CA PHE A 62 -9.34 15.21 12.71
C PHE A 62 -10.03 16.27 13.59
N VAL A 63 -9.71 17.53 13.37
CA VAL A 63 -10.38 18.68 13.96
C VAL A 63 -11.23 19.31 12.87
N GLY A 64 -12.55 19.32 13.08
CA GLY A 64 -13.51 19.92 12.15
C GLY A 64 -14.06 21.26 12.63
N ASP A 65 -14.63 22.03 11.72
CA ASP A 65 -15.46 23.20 12.01
C ASP A 65 -16.92 22.82 12.30
N GLU A 66 -17.76 23.82 12.57
CA GLU A 66 -19.20 23.63 12.85
C GLU A 66 -19.98 23.03 11.68
N ASN A 67 -19.44 23.10 10.46
CA ASN A 67 -20.05 22.58 9.23
C ASN A 67 -19.53 21.17 8.87
N GLY A 68 -18.68 20.57 9.71
CA GLY A 68 -18.07 19.27 9.47
C GLY A 68 -16.91 19.28 8.45
N THR A 69 -16.37 20.46 8.12
CA THR A 69 -15.20 20.60 7.25
C THR A 69 -13.93 20.50 8.09
N VAL A 70 -12.91 19.80 7.60
CA VAL A 70 -11.62 19.71 8.31
C VAL A 70 -10.96 21.08 8.41
N LYS A 71 -10.45 21.39 9.61
CA LYS A 71 -9.66 22.59 9.92
C LYS A 71 -8.24 22.23 10.38
N GLY A 72 -8.03 20.98 10.80
CA GLY A 72 -6.72 20.52 11.21
C GLY A 72 -6.68 19.08 11.69
N LEU A 73 -5.52 18.70 12.20
CA LEU A 73 -5.18 17.38 12.71
C LEU A 73 -4.56 17.55 14.08
N GLU A 74 -5.06 16.81 15.06
CA GLU A 74 -4.32 16.62 16.31
C GLU A 74 -3.33 15.48 16.10
N VAL A 75 -2.05 15.75 16.39
CA VAL A 75 -0.96 14.79 16.25
C VAL A 75 -0.14 14.73 17.54
N VAL A 76 0.60 13.64 17.71
CA VAL A 76 1.56 13.48 18.80
C VAL A 76 2.87 12.95 18.24
N ARG A 77 3.99 13.33 18.85
CA ARG A 77 5.29 12.71 18.51
C ARG A 77 5.35 11.32 19.10
N VAL A 78 5.98 10.42 18.36
CA VAL A 78 6.28 9.07 18.85
C VAL A 78 7.77 8.83 18.87
N ARG A 79 8.19 7.79 19.58
CA ARG A 79 9.53 7.22 19.47
C ARG A 79 9.41 5.72 19.32
N TRP A 80 10.17 5.17 18.39
CA TRP A 80 10.24 3.73 18.23
C TRP A 80 11.31 3.10 19.10
N GLU A 81 10.95 2.02 19.79
CA GLU A 81 11.84 1.23 20.62
C GLU A 81 11.52 -0.26 20.51
N LYS A 82 12.46 -1.09 20.96
CA LYS A 82 12.20 -2.53 21.11
C LYS A 82 11.65 -2.77 22.50
N ASP A 83 10.54 -3.48 22.58
CA ASP A 83 10.03 -3.98 23.86
C ASP A 83 10.93 -5.07 24.43
N GLU A 84 10.60 -5.55 25.63
CA GLU A 84 11.32 -6.62 26.33
C GLU A 84 11.37 -7.93 25.54
N THR A 85 10.43 -8.13 24.60
CA THR A 85 10.37 -9.29 23.70
C THR A 85 11.14 -9.08 22.39
N GLY A 86 11.74 -7.90 22.20
CA GLY A 86 12.46 -7.50 21.00
C GLY A 86 11.57 -6.99 19.86
N LYS A 87 10.25 -6.85 20.08
CA LYS A 87 9.29 -6.36 19.10
C LYS A 87 9.42 -4.84 19.00
N PHE A 88 9.45 -4.35 17.76
CA PHE A 88 9.52 -2.92 17.48
C PHE A 88 8.14 -2.30 17.67
N GLN A 89 8.02 -1.40 18.64
CA GLN A 89 6.79 -0.69 18.97
C GLN A 89 7.07 0.80 19.15
N PHE A 90 6.07 1.63 18.91
CA PHE A 90 6.18 3.05 19.18
C PHE A 90 5.59 3.39 20.56
N LYS A 91 6.14 4.42 21.19
CA LYS A 91 5.59 5.08 22.38
C LYS A 91 5.31 6.53 22.06
N GLU A 92 4.15 7.02 22.49
CA GLU A 92 3.80 8.44 22.41
C GLU A 92 4.67 9.24 23.38
N ILE A 93 5.11 10.42 22.95
CA ILE A 93 5.87 11.37 23.78
C ILE A 93 4.86 12.29 24.45
N GLU A 94 4.66 12.14 25.75
CA GLU A 94 3.72 12.94 26.53
C GLU A 94 4.07 14.44 26.46
N GLY A 95 3.07 15.29 26.25
CA GLY A 95 3.25 16.75 26.13
C GLY A 95 3.74 17.22 24.76
N SER A 96 3.81 16.32 23.78
CA SER A 96 4.19 16.64 22.38
C SER A 96 2.98 16.79 21.45
N GLU A 97 1.78 16.82 22.01
CA GLU A 97 0.55 17.00 21.27
C GLU A 97 0.53 18.38 20.60
N GLU A 98 0.28 18.40 19.29
CA GLU A 98 0.18 19.64 18.52
C GLU A 98 -0.99 19.57 17.54
N ILE A 99 -1.57 20.73 17.22
CA ILE A 99 -2.57 20.86 16.17
C ILE A 99 -1.87 21.39 14.91
N ILE A 100 -1.95 20.62 13.83
CA ILE A 100 -1.52 21.04 12.50
C ILE A 100 -2.76 21.54 11.76
N GLU A 101 -2.79 22.82 11.38
CA GLU A 101 -3.86 23.37 10.54
C GLU A 101 -3.83 22.73 9.15
N ALA A 102 -5.01 22.34 8.66
CA ALA A 102 -5.16 21.68 7.36
C ALA A 102 -6.57 21.85 6.81
N ASP A 103 -6.67 22.34 5.57
CA ASP A 103 -7.93 22.47 4.82
C ASP A 103 -8.27 21.20 4.01
N LEU A 104 -7.27 20.34 3.76
CA LEU A 104 -7.41 19.11 2.98
C LEU A 104 -6.50 18.03 3.57
N VAL A 105 -7.06 16.84 3.80
CA VAL A 105 -6.32 15.67 4.25
C VAL A 105 -6.43 14.55 3.23
N LEU A 106 -5.29 14.00 2.81
CA LEU A 106 -5.20 12.88 1.87
C LEU A 106 -4.64 11.66 2.59
N LEU A 107 -5.41 10.59 2.66
CA LEU A 107 -4.98 9.33 3.26
C LEU A 107 -4.24 8.48 2.22
N ALA A 108 -2.91 8.42 2.32
CA ALA A 108 -2.05 7.69 1.40
C ALA A 108 -1.52 6.37 2.01
N MET A 109 -2.41 5.58 2.62
CA MET A 109 -2.05 4.37 3.39
C MET A 109 -2.02 3.07 2.57
N GLY A 110 -2.20 3.17 1.25
CA GLY A 110 -2.37 2.03 0.36
C GLY A 110 -3.77 1.38 0.47
N PHE A 111 -3.88 0.13 0.03
CA PHE A 111 -5.14 -0.63 -0.04
C PHE A 111 -4.97 -2.09 0.45
N LEU A 112 -5.95 -2.65 1.15
CA LEU A 112 -5.81 -4.01 1.70
C LEU A 112 -6.00 -5.10 0.65
N GLY A 113 -6.92 -4.90 -0.28
CA GLY A 113 -7.30 -5.85 -1.32
C GLY A 113 -8.36 -5.25 -2.26
N PRO A 114 -8.86 -6.05 -3.22
CA PRO A 114 -9.91 -5.62 -4.15
C PRO A 114 -11.26 -5.42 -3.44
N GLU A 115 -12.15 -4.64 -4.07
CA GLU A 115 -13.53 -4.51 -3.59
C GLU A 115 -14.26 -5.87 -3.56
N ALA A 116 -15.09 -6.06 -2.53
CA ALA A 116 -15.80 -7.32 -2.30
C ALA A 116 -16.83 -7.66 -3.39
N THR A 117 -17.37 -6.64 -4.06
CA THR A 117 -18.49 -6.76 -5.01
C THR A 117 -18.25 -7.83 -6.09
N VAL A 118 -17.05 -7.91 -6.65
CA VAL A 118 -16.73 -8.89 -7.70
C VAL A 118 -16.63 -10.30 -7.13
N ALA A 119 -15.98 -10.46 -5.96
CA ALA A 119 -15.88 -11.76 -5.30
C ALA A 119 -17.26 -12.30 -4.90
N GLU A 120 -18.13 -11.45 -4.37
CA GLU A 120 -19.47 -11.84 -3.92
C GLU A 120 -20.38 -12.22 -5.10
N LYS A 121 -20.36 -11.44 -6.18
CA LYS A 121 -21.18 -11.72 -7.36
C LYS A 121 -20.75 -12.97 -8.12
N LEU A 122 -19.46 -13.28 -8.15
CA LEU A 122 -18.93 -14.47 -8.81
C LEU A 122 -18.85 -15.69 -7.89
N GLY A 123 -18.93 -15.52 -6.57
CA GLY A 123 -18.71 -16.61 -5.60
C GLY A 123 -17.24 -17.00 -5.44
N VAL A 124 -16.31 -16.07 -5.69
CA VAL A 124 -14.87 -16.31 -5.60
C VAL A 124 -14.42 -16.26 -4.13
N GLU A 125 -13.73 -17.31 -3.68
CA GLU A 125 -13.11 -17.36 -2.36
C GLU A 125 -12.03 -16.27 -2.22
N ARG A 126 -11.91 -15.73 -1.01
CA ARG A 126 -10.88 -14.75 -0.64
C ARG A 126 -9.90 -15.34 0.35
N ASP A 127 -8.66 -14.84 0.34
CA ASP A 127 -7.68 -15.15 1.37
C ASP A 127 -7.90 -14.31 2.64
N ASN A 128 -7.10 -14.55 3.68
CA ASN A 128 -7.17 -13.83 4.95
C ASN A 128 -6.84 -12.33 4.83
N ARG A 129 -6.36 -11.88 3.66
CA ARG A 129 -6.02 -10.49 3.34
C ARG A 129 -7.03 -9.88 2.36
N SER A 130 -8.18 -10.52 2.13
CA SER A 130 -9.25 -10.11 1.21
C SER A 130 -8.92 -10.20 -0.29
N ASN A 131 -7.74 -10.70 -0.67
CA ASN A 131 -7.41 -10.92 -2.07
C ASN A 131 -8.19 -12.11 -2.63
N PHE A 132 -8.41 -12.14 -3.94
CA PHE A 132 -8.97 -13.31 -4.61
C PHE A 132 -8.01 -14.47 -4.47
N LYS A 133 -8.50 -15.56 -3.87
CA LYS A 133 -7.69 -16.73 -3.56
C LYS A 133 -7.41 -17.49 -4.85
N ALA A 134 -6.16 -17.44 -5.28
CA ALA A 134 -5.64 -18.27 -6.35
C ALA A 134 -4.15 -18.52 -6.13
N ASP A 135 -3.73 -19.76 -6.32
CA ASP A 135 -2.34 -20.17 -6.08
C ASP A 135 -1.42 -19.66 -7.18
N TYR A 136 -0.24 -19.19 -6.78
CA TYR A 136 0.79 -18.77 -7.72
C TYR A 136 1.18 -19.94 -8.64
N GLY A 137 1.23 -19.69 -9.95
CA GLY A 137 1.47 -20.70 -10.99
C GLY A 137 0.20 -21.34 -11.56
N ARG A 138 -0.88 -21.45 -10.77
CA ARG A 138 -2.19 -21.96 -11.23
C ARG A 138 -3.16 -20.86 -11.62
N PHE A 139 -3.22 -19.78 -10.84
CA PHE A 139 -4.09 -18.62 -11.05
C PHE A 139 -5.61 -18.88 -11.12
N SER A 140 -6.05 -20.14 -11.12
CA SER A 140 -7.45 -20.53 -11.00
C SER A 140 -8.00 -20.18 -9.62
N THR A 141 -9.22 -19.65 -9.60
CA THR A 141 -9.95 -19.35 -8.36
C THR A 141 -10.77 -20.57 -7.91
N SER A 142 -11.63 -20.40 -6.90
CA SER A 142 -12.63 -21.40 -6.50
C SER A 142 -13.75 -21.59 -7.51
N VAL A 143 -13.90 -20.67 -8.47
CA VAL A 143 -14.96 -20.71 -9.49
C VAL A 143 -14.33 -21.20 -10.79
N ASP A 144 -14.93 -22.25 -11.36
CA ASP A 144 -14.44 -22.85 -12.58
C ASP A 144 -14.45 -21.85 -13.75
N GLY A 145 -13.39 -21.88 -14.56
CA GLY A 145 -13.18 -20.92 -15.65
C GLY A 145 -12.82 -19.48 -15.21
N VAL A 146 -12.72 -19.19 -13.90
CA VAL A 146 -12.36 -17.87 -13.39
C VAL A 146 -10.94 -17.87 -12.81
N PHE A 147 -10.13 -16.90 -13.25
CA PHE A 147 -8.72 -16.76 -12.89
C PHE A 147 -8.45 -15.37 -12.28
N ALA A 148 -7.44 -15.28 -11.40
CA ALA A 148 -7.00 -14.04 -10.76
C ALA A 148 -5.49 -13.87 -10.85
N ALA A 149 -5.02 -12.64 -11.10
CA ALA A 149 -3.60 -12.30 -11.23
C ALA A 149 -3.34 -10.84 -10.85
N GLY A 150 -2.10 -10.52 -10.48
CA GLY A 150 -1.71 -9.16 -10.11
C GLY A 150 -2.23 -8.77 -8.73
N ASP A 151 -2.43 -7.48 -8.49
CA ASP A 151 -2.67 -6.96 -7.14
C ASP A 151 -3.96 -7.49 -6.50
N CYS A 152 -5.00 -7.84 -7.27
CA CYS A 152 -6.22 -8.43 -6.73
C CYS A 152 -6.01 -9.86 -6.18
N ARG A 153 -4.94 -10.55 -6.58
CA ARG A 153 -4.55 -11.89 -6.10
C ARG A 153 -3.39 -11.83 -5.10
N ARG A 154 -2.39 -10.99 -5.39
CA ARG A 154 -1.12 -10.89 -4.65
C ARG A 154 -1.18 -9.89 -3.48
N GLY A 155 -2.06 -8.89 -3.58
CA GLY A 155 -1.97 -7.64 -2.84
C GLY A 155 -1.00 -6.65 -3.48
N GLN A 156 -0.93 -5.44 -2.92
CA GLN A 156 -0.10 -4.32 -3.40
C GLN A 156 1.31 -4.77 -3.82
N SER A 157 1.65 -4.60 -5.10
CA SER A 157 2.97 -4.98 -5.60
C SER A 157 3.48 -4.09 -6.74
N LEU A 158 4.59 -4.49 -7.35
CA LEU A 158 5.17 -3.78 -8.48
C LEU A 158 4.46 -4.17 -9.78
N VAL A 159 4.39 -3.23 -10.73
CA VAL A 159 3.83 -3.45 -12.08
C VAL A 159 4.45 -4.67 -12.77
N VAL A 160 5.75 -4.91 -12.59
CA VAL A 160 6.42 -6.09 -13.17
C VAL A 160 5.85 -7.43 -12.66
N TRP A 161 5.36 -7.48 -11.42
CA TRP A 161 4.68 -8.65 -10.88
C TRP A 161 3.31 -8.83 -11.53
N ALA A 162 2.54 -7.75 -11.67
CA ALA A 162 1.25 -7.81 -12.37
C ALA A 162 1.41 -8.29 -13.81
N ILE A 163 2.42 -7.80 -14.55
CA ILE A 163 2.74 -8.27 -15.91
C ILE A 163 3.13 -9.75 -15.91
N SER A 164 4.02 -10.16 -15.01
CA SER A 164 4.48 -11.55 -14.92
C SER A 164 3.34 -12.52 -14.59
N GLU A 165 2.52 -12.19 -13.59
CA GLU A 165 1.37 -13.01 -13.21
C GLU A 165 0.31 -13.03 -14.31
N GLY A 166 0.04 -11.90 -14.98
CA GLY A 166 -0.89 -11.84 -16.11
C GLY A 166 -0.49 -12.77 -17.26
N ARG A 167 0.80 -12.83 -17.60
CA ARG A 167 1.31 -13.75 -18.63
C ARG A 167 1.15 -15.21 -18.23
N GLN A 168 1.41 -15.55 -16.97
CA GLN A 168 1.28 -16.92 -16.50
C GLN A 168 -0.19 -17.33 -16.39
N ALA A 169 -1.07 -16.43 -15.93
CA ALA A 169 -2.51 -16.67 -15.91
C ALA A 169 -3.06 -16.90 -17.32
N ALA A 170 -2.61 -16.13 -18.31
CA ALA A 170 -2.99 -16.36 -19.70
C ALA A 170 -2.62 -17.77 -20.20
N ALA A 171 -1.44 -18.29 -19.84
CA ALA A 171 -1.04 -19.66 -20.17
C ALA A 171 -1.92 -20.72 -19.48
N GLN A 172 -2.40 -20.45 -18.25
CA GLN A 172 -3.33 -21.34 -17.54
C GLN A 172 -4.73 -21.31 -18.15
N VAL A 173 -5.21 -20.14 -18.57
CA VAL A 173 -6.47 -19.99 -19.32
C VAL A 173 -6.42 -20.75 -20.64
N ASP A 174 -5.34 -20.59 -21.41
CA ASP A 174 -5.12 -21.33 -22.67
C ASP A 174 -5.15 -22.85 -22.46
N SER A 175 -4.45 -23.31 -21.41
CA SER A 175 -4.46 -24.73 -21.02
C SER A 175 -5.84 -25.24 -20.59
N TYR A 176 -6.64 -24.40 -19.94
CA TYR A 176 -8.02 -24.73 -19.53
C TYR A 176 -8.93 -24.90 -20.76
N LEU A 177 -8.91 -23.93 -21.68
CA LEU A 177 -9.74 -23.95 -22.90
C LEU A 177 -9.35 -25.08 -23.87
N THR A 178 -8.06 -25.42 -23.95
CA THR A 178 -7.58 -26.48 -24.86
C THR A 178 -7.86 -27.88 -24.31
N LYS A 179 -7.97 -28.06 -22.99
CA LYS A 179 -8.34 -29.35 -22.39
C LYS A 179 -9.77 -29.76 -22.75
N ASP A 180 -10.71 -28.82 -22.76
CA ASP A 180 -12.09 -29.08 -23.19
C ASP A 180 -12.17 -29.56 -24.64
N GLN A 181 -11.32 -29.04 -25.53
CA GLN A 181 -11.31 -29.45 -26.94
C GLN A 181 -10.81 -30.88 -27.20
N SER A 182 -10.07 -31.46 -26.25
CA SER A 182 -9.52 -32.82 -26.42
C SER A 182 -10.47 -33.94 -25.99
N ILE A 183 -11.58 -33.61 -25.32
CA ILE A 183 -12.57 -34.59 -24.86
C ILE A 183 -13.69 -34.80 -25.89
N ASP A 184 -13.98 -33.81 -26.73
CA ASP A 184 -15.05 -33.90 -27.77
C ASP A 184 -14.57 -34.51 -29.11
N GLY A 185 -13.28 -34.87 -29.23
CA GLY A 185 -12.68 -35.37 -30.47
C GLY A 185 -12.72 -36.89 -30.68
N ASN A 186 -13.44 -37.66 -29.85
CA ASN A 186 -13.46 -39.12 -29.94
C ASN A 186 -14.87 -39.73 -29.80
N GLN A 187 -15.82 -39.17 -30.53
CA GLN A 187 -17.06 -39.86 -30.93
C GLN A 187 -17.21 -39.71 -32.44
N ASP A 188 -16.64 -40.68 -33.17
CA ASP A 188 -17.18 -41.27 -34.41
C ASP A 188 -16.27 -42.43 -34.86
#